data_AF-A0A2N3E1E5-F1
#
_entry.id   AF-A0A2N3E1E5-F1
#
_cell.length_a   1.000
_cell.length_b   1.000
_cell.length_c   1.000
_cell.angle_alpha   90.00
_cell.angle_beta   90.00
_cell.angle_gamma   90.00
#
_symmetry.space_group_name_H-M   'P 1'
#
loop_
_entity.id
_entity.type
_entity.pdbx_description
1 polymer ?
#
loop_
_entity_poly.entity_id
_entity_poly.type
_entity_poly.pdbx_seq_one_letter_code
_entity_poly.pdbx_strand_id
1 'polypeptide(L)'
;MQAVHDFVDMVDGYLWGPWMLGALALTGAFLTVGLRFIPWRKLPEAFKLAVQPSKGEGDISPFQALMTALAATVGTGNIAGVATAIYFGGPGALFYMWVIALVGMATKYSEAVCAIAWREVDELGNHVGGPMYYIKNGVGAKFPKLALVLAPAFAIFTAFAGFGIGNGVQANSVALALHGNFAVPVEITGLVLMVVVGLVLIGGIRRIADVASMLVPSMIVLYMGTGLIILAMNYAAIPGAIALVFESAFNPVAAEGGFLGATVMLAIRWGFARGIFSNEAGLGSAAIAH
;
A
#
# COMPACT_ATOMS: atom_id res chain seq x y z
N MET A 1 9.60 -28.79 -4.53
CA MET A 1 9.97 -27.37 -4.77
C MET A 1 9.43 -26.87 -6.09
N GLN A 2 9.70 -27.53 -7.23
CA GLN A 2 9.18 -27.08 -8.55
C GLN A 2 7.65 -26.93 -8.59
N ALA A 3 6.90 -27.96 -8.19
CA ALA A 3 5.43 -27.89 -8.17
C ALA A 3 4.86 -26.77 -7.26
N VAL A 4 5.60 -26.38 -6.21
CA VAL A 4 5.19 -25.27 -5.34
C VAL A 4 5.48 -23.94 -6.02
N HIS A 5 6.63 -23.82 -6.68
CA HIS A 5 6.98 -22.64 -7.48
C HIS A 5 5.96 -22.43 -8.61
N ASP A 6 5.67 -23.46 -9.39
CA ASP A 6 4.73 -23.39 -10.51
C ASP A 6 3.30 -23.04 -10.01
N PHE A 7 2.91 -23.56 -8.84
CA PHE A 7 1.63 -23.20 -8.23
C PHE A 7 1.59 -21.72 -7.78
N VAL A 8 2.67 -21.23 -7.16
CA VAL A 8 2.76 -19.82 -6.75
C VAL A 8 2.73 -18.91 -7.98
N ASP A 9 3.45 -19.24 -9.05
CA ASP A 9 3.46 -18.46 -10.30
C ASP A 9 2.08 -18.43 -10.95
N MET A 10 1.35 -19.55 -10.94
CA MET A 10 -0.02 -19.60 -11.43
C MET A 10 -0.92 -18.65 -10.64
N VAL A 11 -0.85 -18.70 -9.30
CA VAL A 11 -1.66 -17.83 -8.43
C VAL A 11 -1.27 -16.36 -8.60
N ASP A 12 0.02 -16.05 -8.67
CA ASP A 12 0.55 -14.71 -8.94
C ASP A 12 0.01 -14.16 -10.26
N GLY A 13 -0.02 -15.00 -11.30
CA GLY A 13 -0.57 -14.67 -12.61
C GLY A 13 -2.07 -14.33 -12.58
N TYR A 14 -2.85 -14.92 -11.67
CA TYR A 14 -4.26 -14.54 -11.47
C TYR A 14 -4.41 -13.28 -10.62
N LEU A 15 -3.65 -13.16 -9.53
CA LEU A 15 -3.75 -12.04 -8.58
C LEU A 15 -3.23 -10.72 -9.17
N TRP A 16 -2.13 -10.76 -9.92
CA TRP A 16 -1.55 -9.61 -10.63
C TRP A 16 -1.80 -9.66 -12.13
N GLY A 17 -2.80 -10.46 -12.51
CA GLY A 17 -3.32 -10.57 -13.86
C GLY A 17 -4.32 -9.47 -14.20
N PRO A 18 -4.71 -9.37 -15.48
CA PRO A 18 -5.61 -8.34 -15.96
C PRO A 18 -7.00 -8.38 -15.29
N TRP A 19 -7.47 -9.57 -14.89
CA TRP A 19 -8.79 -9.73 -14.28
C TRP A 19 -8.89 -9.10 -12.90
N MET A 20 -7.96 -9.41 -12.00
CA MET A 20 -7.96 -8.85 -10.64
C MET A 20 -7.66 -7.34 -10.66
N LEU A 21 -6.63 -6.94 -11.42
CA LEU A 21 -6.28 -5.52 -11.57
C LEU A 21 -7.43 -4.71 -12.18
N GLY A 22 -8.09 -5.28 -13.20
CA GLY A 22 -9.28 -4.70 -13.82
C GLY A 22 -10.44 -4.59 -12.83
N ALA A 23 -10.73 -5.62 -12.05
CA ALA A 23 -11.78 -5.60 -11.04
C ALA A 23 -11.54 -4.53 -9.96
N LEU A 24 -10.31 -4.41 -9.46
CA LEU A 24 -9.92 -3.39 -8.49
C LEU A 24 -10.03 -1.97 -9.07
N ALA A 25 -9.51 -1.77 -10.29
CA ALA A 25 -9.59 -0.48 -10.98
C ALA A 25 -11.05 -0.08 -11.26
N LEU A 26 -11.88 -1.00 -11.75
CA LEU A 26 -13.30 -0.76 -12.02
C LEU A 26 -14.07 -0.46 -10.73
N THR A 27 -13.77 -1.16 -9.64
CA THR A 27 -14.38 -0.90 -8.33
C THR A 27 -14.03 0.50 -7.84
N GLY A 28 -12.75 0.89 -7.90
CA GLY A 28 -12.33 2.25 -7.54
C GLY A 28 -12.96 3.31 -8.43
N ALA A 29 -13.09 3.05 -9.74
CA ALA A 29 -13.73 3.99 -10.66
C ALA A 29 -15.22 4.13 -10.37
N PHE A 30 -15.91 3.01 -10.13
CA PHE A 30 -17.31 2.97 -9.69
C PHE A 30 -17.52 3.76 -8.40
N LEU A 31 -16.69 3.54 -7.38
CA LEU A 31 -16.75 4.27 -6.11
C LEU A 31 -16.43 5.75 -6.30
N THR A 32 -15.45 6.09 -7.13
CA THR A 32 -15.09 7.47 -7.42
C THR A 32 -16.28 8.23 -8.00
N VAL A 33 -16.96 7.67 -8.99
CA VAL A 33 -18.15 8.28 -9.61
C VAL A 33 -19.34 8.28 -8.65
N GLY A 34 -19.59 7.15 -7.95
CA GLY A 34 -20.70 7.01 -7.01
C GLY A 34 -20.61 7.96 -5.81
N LEU A 35 -19.41 8.17 -5.29
CA LEU A 35 -19.11 9.18 -4.25
C LEU A 35 -18.98 10.59 -4.83
N ARG A 36 -19.24 10.78 -6.14
CA ARG A 36 -19.13 12.08 -6.82
C ARG A 36 -17.77 12.72 -6.57
N PHE A 37 -16.68 11.96 -6.61
CA PHE A 37 -15.31 12.46 -6.41
C PHE A 37 -15.07 13.13 -5.03
N ILE A 38 -15.81 12.75 -3.97
CA ILE A 38 -15.61 13.29 -2.61
C ILE A 38 -14.15 13.20 -2.15
N PRO A 39 -13.44 12.05 -2.25
CA PRO A 39 -12.06 11.93 -1.78
C PRO A 39 -11.11 12.93 -2.45
N TRP A 40 -11.34 13.25 -3.73
CA TRP A 40 -10.53 14.22 -4.47
C TRP A 40 -10.89 15.65 -4.06
N ARG A 41 -12.19 15.96 -3.96
CA ARG A 41 -12.68 17.31 -3.61
C ARG A 41 -12.39 17.71 -2.16
N LYS A 42 -12.34 16.74 -1.25
CA LYS A 42 -12.16 16.94 0.19
C LYS A 42 -10.72 16.71 0.66
N LEU A 43 -9.78 16.49 -0.25
CA LEU A 43 -8.38 16.26 0.09
C LEU A 43 -7.76 17.38 0.96
N PRO A 44 -7.98 18.70 0.69
CA PRO A 44 -7.45 19.75 1.55
C PRO A 44 -8.03 19.74 2.97
N GLU A 45 -9.33 19.41 3.09
CA GLU A 45 -10.01 19.30 4.38
C GLU A 45 -9.50 18.08 5.16
N ALA A 46 -9.26 16.96 4.47
CA ALA A 46 -8.67 15.76 5.07
C ALA A 46 -7.28 16.03 5.66
N PHE A 47 -6.41 16.77 4.96
CA PHE A 47 -5.11 17.17 5.50
C PHE A 47 -5.24 18.05 6.74
N LYS A 48 -6.20 18.97 6.76
CA LYS A 48 -6.47 19.81 7.92
C LYS A 48 -6.94 18.98 9.12
N LEU A 49 -7.86 18.04 8.91
CA LEU A 49 -8.39 17.16 9.96
C LEU A 49 -7.32 16.19 10.49
N ALA A 50 -6.42 15.71 9.63
CA ALA A 50 -5.37 14.77 10.02
C ALA A 50 -4.41 15.30 11.09
N VAL A 51 -4.20 16.63 11.13
CA VAL A 51 -3.30 17.29 12.08
C VAL A 51 -4.04 17.97 13.24
N GLN A 52 -5.37 17.97 13.22
CA GLN A 52 -6.17 18.59 14.25
C GLN A 52 -6.31 17.68 15.49
N PRO A 53 -6.29 18.24 16.70
CA PRO A 53 -6.61 17.48 17.91
C PRO A 53 -8.04 16.95 17.82
N SER A 54 -8.21 15.63 17.97
CA SER A 54 -9.52 15.00 18.08
C SER A 54 -9.93 14.84 19.54
N LYS A 55 -11.23 14.97 19.81
CA LYS A 55 -11.86 14.71 21.12
C LYS A 55 -12.81 13.50 21.07
N GLY A 56 -12.72 12.66 20.03
CA GLY A 56 -13.62 11.52 19.81
C GLY A 56 -13.18 10.24 20.53
N GLU A 57 -14.08 9.25 20.57
CA GLU A 57 -13.84 7.92 21.10
C GLU A 57 -13.06 7.05 20.09
N GLY A 58 -11.88 6.60 20.50
CA GLY A 58 -10.99 5.74 19.73
C GLY A 58 -9.68 5.50 20.47
N ASP A 59 -8.97 4.42 20.13
CA ASP A 59 -7.77 4.00 20.88
C ASP A 59 -6.54 4.88 20.61
N ILE A 60 -6.54 5.59 19.48
CA ILE A 60 -5.45 6.46 18.99
C ILE A 60 -6.02 7.70 18.29
N SER A 61 -5.23 8.78 18.22
CA SER A 61 -5.65 10.02 17.53
C SER A 61 -5.70 9.85 15.99
N PRO A 62 -6.43 10.70 15.25
CA PRO A 62 -6.45 10.65 13.78
C PRO A 62 -5.07 10.77 13.13
N PHE A 63 -4.19 11.61 13.70
CA PHE A 63 -2.81 11.71 13.26
C PHE A 63 -2.07 10.39 13.44
N GLN A 64 -2.20 9.77 14.61
CA GLN A 64 -1.59 8.47 14.90
C GLN A 64 -2.14 7.35 14.03
N ALA A 65 -3.45 7.33 13.75
CA ALA A 65 -4.06 6.37 12.82
C ALA A 65 -3.50 6.56 11.40
N LEU A 66 -3.40 7.81 10.93
CA LEU A 66 -2.79 8.12 9.64
C LEU A 66 -1.32 7.68 9.59
N MET A 67 -0.53 7.98 10.62
CA MET A 67 0.88 7.59 10.68
C MET A 67 1.04 6.07 10.78
N THR A 68 0.15 5.37 11.47
CA THR A 68 0.15 3.90 11.54
C THR A 68 -0.19 3.28 10.18
N ALA A 69 -1.22 3.79 9.49
CA ALA A 69 -1.56 3.36 8.14
C ALA A 69 -0.42 3.67 7.15
N LEU A 70 0.20 4.85 7.25
CA LEU A 70 1.36 5.21 6.43
C LEU A 70 2.58 4.34 6.73
N ALA A 71 2.83 3.96 7.98
CA ALA A 71 3.93 3.05 8.34
C ALA A 71 3.81 1.69 7.64
N ALA A 72 2.59 1.19 7.47
CA ALA A 72 2.34 -0.05 6.74
C ALA A 72 2.52 0.13 5.22
N THR A 73 1.97 1.22 4.66
CA THR A 73 1.97 1.43 3.20
C THR A 73 3.25 2.01 2.63
N VAL A 74 4.04 2.76 3.41
CA VAL A 74 5.30 3.35 2.97
C VAL A 74 6.44 2.40 3.34
N GLY A 75 6.99 1.72 2.36
CA GLY A 75 8.11 0.79 2.56
C GLY A 75 8.81 0.42 1.26
N THR A 76 9.34 -0.81 1.20
CA THR A 76 10.05 -1.34 0.02
C THR A 76 9.23 -1.21 -1.27
N GLY A 77 7.90 -1.33 -1.18
CA GLY A 77 7.00 -1.17 -2.32
C GLY A 77 7.16 0.18 -3.03
N ASN A 78 7.39 1.27 -2.30
CA ASN A 78 7.55 2.61 -2.87
C ASN A 78 8.95 2.84 -3.47
N ILE A 79 9.94 2.04 -3.11
CA ILE A 79 11.32 2.15 -3.59
C ILE A 79 11.57 1.09 -4.66
N ALA A 80 11.70 -0.17 -4.24
CA ALA A 80 11.97 -1.30 -5.13
C ALA A 80 10.77 -1.63 -6.02
N GLY A 81 9.53 -1.44 -5.53
CA GLY A 81 8.34 -1.72 -6.34
C GLY A 81 8.16 -0.75 -7.51
N VAL A 82 8.44 0.55 -7.31
CA VAL A 82 8.47 1.55 -8.39
C VAL A 82 9.60 1.24 -9.38
N ALA A 83 10.81 0.94 -8.88
CA ALA A 83 11.93 0.55 -9.73
C ALA A 83 11.62 -0.70 -10.57
N THR A 84 10.99 -1.71 -9.96
CA THR A 84 10.52 -2.93 -10.64
C THR A 84 9.49 -2.60 -11.71
N ALA A 85 8.55 -1.69 -11.43
CA ALA A 85 7.53 -1.28 -12.39
C ALA A 85 8.16 -0.62 -13.62
N ILE A 86 9.14 0.27 -13.41
CA ILE A 86 9.86 0.94 -14.51
C ILE A 86 10.73 -0.05 -15.27
N TYR A 87 11.41 -0.97 -14.57
CA TYR A 87 12.28 -1.95 -15.21
C TYR A 87 11.52 -2.91 -16.15
N PHE A 88 10.37 -3.43 -15.72
CA PHE A 88 9.61 -4.41 -16.51
C PHE A 88 8.50 -3.79 -17.37
N GLY A 89 7.97 -2.63 -16.98
CA GLY A 89 6.87 -1.93 -17.65
C GLY A 89 7.30 -0.66 -18.40
N GLY A 90 8.59 -0.31 -18.34
CA GLY A 90 9.11 0.94 -18.90
C GLY A 90 8.69 2.20 -18.13
N PRO A 91 9.15 3.38 -18.54
CA PRO A 91 8.84 4.65 -17.89
C PRO A 91 7.33 4.93 -17.81
N GLY A 92 6.55 4.43 -18.78
CA GLY A 92 5.10 4.58 -18.84
C GLY A 92 4.35 3.92 -17.68
N ALA A 93 4.95 2.92 -17.02
CA ALA A 93 4.36 2.30 -15.83
C ALA A 93 4.09 3.32 -14.72
N LEU A 94 4.94 4.35 -14.59
CA LEU A 94 4.78 5.41 -13.58
C LEU A 94 3.47 6.20 -13.78
N PHE A 95 3.10 6.49 -15.02
CA PHE A 95 1.82 7.14 -15.33
C PHE A 95 0.64 6.31 -14.83
N TYR A 96 0.66 5.00 -15.09
CA TYR A 96 -0.40 4.09 -14.65
C TYR A 96 -0.42 3.88 -13.14
N MET A 97 0.73 3.99 -12.45
CA MET A 97 0.78 4.07 -10.98
C MET A 97 0.02 5.29 -10.45
N TRP A 98 0.14 6.46 -11.09
CA TRP A 98 -0.62 7.65 -10.70
C TRP A 98 -2.12 7.50 -10.96
N VAL A 99 -2.50 6.95 -12.11
CA VAL A 99 -3.90 6.69 -12.45
C VAL A 99 -4.55 5.76 -11.41
N ILE A 100 -3.92 4.63 -11.10
CA ILE A 100 -4.49 3.69 -10.14
C ILE A 100 -4.49 4.24 -8.72
N ALA A 101 -3.56 5.12 -8.36
CA ALA A 101 -3.58 5.83 -7.08
C ALA A 101 -4.77 6.77 -6.96
N LEU A 102 -5.06 7.58 -7.99
CA LEU A 102 -6.22 8.48 -8.01
C LEU A 102 -7.54 7.70 -7.88
N VAL A 103 -7.66 6.62 -8.65
CA VAL A 103 -8.81 5.72 -8.59
C VAL A 103 -8.92 5.03 -7.21
N GLY A 104 -7.79 4.59 -6.67
CA GLY A 104 -7.69 3.91 -5.38
C GLY A 104 -8.04 4.78 -4.17
N MET A 105 -7.95 6.11 -4.28
CA MET A 105 -8.37 7.01 -3.19
C MET A 105 -9.83 6.78 -2.76
N ALA A 106 -10.72 6.52 -3.72
CA ALA A 106 -12.12 6.26 -3.42
C ALA A 106 -12.32 4.90 -2.75
N THR A 107 -11.62 3.86 -3.22
CA THR A 107 -11.64 2.55 -2.59
C THR A 107 -11.20 2.65 -1.13
N LYS A 108 -10.03 3.25 -0.89
CA LYS A 108 -9.46 3.37 0.46
C LYS A 108 -10.33 4.20 1.40
N TYR A 109 -10.92 5.28 0.88
CA TYR A 109 -11.90 6.07 1.63
C TYR A 109 -13.13 5.23 2.03
N SER A 110 -13.71 4.48 1.09
CA SER A 110 -14.85 3.60 1.36
C SER A 110 -14.50 2.50 2.37
N GLU A 111 -13.32 1.89 2.25
CA GLU A 111 -12.85 0.88 3.20
C GLU A 111 -12.77 1.44 4.63
N ALA A 112 -12.17 2.63 4.80
CA ALA A 112 -12.06 3.29 6.11
C ALA A 112 -13.43 3.69 6.69
N VAL A 113 -14.33 4.25 5.86
CA VAL A 113 -15.70 4.57 6.29
C VAL A 113 -16.43 3.31 6.74
N CYS A 114 -16.30 2.21 6.01
CA CYS A 114 -16.90 0.94 6.39
C CYS A 114 -16.29 0.37 7.67
N ALA A 115 -14.97 0.45 7.85
CA ALA A 115 -14.32 -0.01 9.07
C ALA A 115 -14.87 0.70 10.30
N ILE A 116 -15.05 2.03 10.24
CA ILE A 116 -15.62 2.81 11.35
C ILE A 116 -17.11 2.51 11.55
N ALA A 117 -17.89 2.39 10.48
CA ALA A 117 -19.33 2.19 10.55
C ALA A 117 -19.75 0.81 11.12
N TRP A 118 -18.90 -0.20 11.00
CA TRP A 118 -19.20 -1.59 11.39
C TRP A 118 -18.18 -2.21 12.36
N ARG A 119 -17.34 -1.39 13.00
CA ARG A 119 -16.41 -1.86 14.05
C ARG A 119 -17.14 -2.43 15.26
N GLU A 120 -16.48 -3.35 15.95
CA GLU A 120 -16.90 -3.90 17.24
C GLU A 120 -15.92 -3.43 18.34
N VAL A 121 -16.29 -3.68 19.58
CA VAL A 121 -15.39 -3.55 20.73
C VAL A 121 -15.13 -4.96 21.26
N ASP A 122 -13.86 -5.31 21.42
CA ASP A 122 -13.46 -6.62 21.92
C ASP A 122 -13.67 -6.75 23.44
N GLU A 123 -13.41 -7.95 23.99
CA GLU A 123 -13.56 -8.23 25.43
C GLU A 123 -12.59 -7.41 26.30
N LEU A 124 -11.53 -6.86 25.71
CA LEU A 124 -10.52 -6.03 26.38
C LEU A 124 -10.85 -4.53 26.28
N GLY A 125 -11.96 -4.17 25.63
CA GLY A 125 -12.40 -2.79 25.45
C GLY A 125 -11.74 -2.05 24.28
N ASN A 126 -10.98 -2.74 23.41
CA ASN A 126 -10.36 -2.15 22.23
C ASN A 126 -11.30 -2.17 21.04
N HIS A 127 -11.19 -1.18 20.16
CA HIS A 127 -11.92 -1.17 18.90
C HIS A 127 -11.28 -2.14 17.92
N VAL A 128 -12.11 -2.99 17.30
CA VAL A 128 -11.71 -3.93 16.27
C VAL A 128 -12.54 -3.71 15.02
N GLY A 129 -11.86 -3.41 13.90
CA GLY A 129 -12.48 -2.98 12.65
C GLY A 129 -11.77 -3.54 11.43
N GLY A 130 -12.28 -3.16 10.26
CA GLY A 130 -11.77 -3.61 8.96
C GLY A 130 -12.68 -4.59 8.23
N PRO A 131 -12.19 -5.20 7.14
CA PRO A 131 -13.06 -5.88 6.18
C PRO A 131 -13.79 -7.09 6.70
N MET A 132 -13.14 -7.88 7.56
CA MET A 132 -13.80 -9.00 8.25
C MET A 132 -15.04 -8.55 9.04
N TYR A 133 -14.99 -7.35 9.66
CA TYR A 133 -16.10 -6.81 10.45
C TYR A 133 -17.18 -6.18 9.59
N TYR A 134 -16.85 -5.36 8.60
CA TYR A 134 -17.89 -4.80 7.73
C TYR A 134 -18.54 -5.83 6.79
N ILE A 135 -17.85 -6.95 6.49
CA ILE A 135 -18.46 -8.09 5.81
C ILE A 135 -19.40 -8.81 6.76
N LYS A 136 -18.96 -9.12 7.99
CA LYS A 136 -19.80 -9.77 9.01
C LYS A 136 -21.04 -8.96 9.36
N ASN A 137 -20.88 -7.69 9.70
CA ASN A 137 -21.93 -6.85 10.27
C ASN A 137 -22.70 -6.04 9.22
N GLY A 138 -22.02 -5.60 8.15
CA GLY A 138 -22.65 -4.84 7.06
C GLY A 138 -23.26 -5.76 6.01
N VAL A 139 -22.44 -6.56 5.35
CA VAL A 139 -22.92 -7.50 4.31
C VAL A 139 -23.78 -8.59 4.93
N GLY A 140 -23.40 -9.13 6.09
CA GLY A 140 -24.13 -10.21 6.76
C GLY A 140 -25.55 -9.85 7.19
N ALA A 141 -25.85 -8.56 7.43
CA ALA A 141 -27.21 -8.10 7.71
C ALA A 141 -28.19 -8.36 6.54
N LYS A 142 -27.70 -8.37 5.29
CA LYS A 142 -28.50 -8.65 4.08
C LYS A 142 -28.21 -10.02 3.47
N PHE A 143 -26.97 -10.48 3.57
CA PHE A 143 -26.46 -11.70 2.93
C PHE A 143 -25.67 -12.56 3.94
N PRO A 144 -26.33 -13.14 4.95
CA PRO A 144 -25.67 -13.83 6.06
C PRO A 144 -24.81 -15.02 5.61
N LYS A 145 -25.29 -15.79 4.62
CA LYS A 145 -24.54 -16.93 4.07
C LYS A 145 -23.23 -16.51 3.40
N LEU A 146 -23.24 -15.37 2.72
CA LEU A 146 -22.06 -14.84 2.04
C LEU A 146 -21.03 -14.33 3.05
N ALA A 147 -21.51 -13.59 4.06
CA ALA A 147 -20.66 -13.07 5.13
C ALA A 147 -19.99 -14.18 5.95
N LEU A 148 -20.70 -15.29 6.20
CA LEU A 148 -20.19 -16.45 6.92
C LEU A 148 -18.96 -17.07 6.26
N VAL A 149 -18.80 -16.92 4.95
CA VAL A 149 -17.64 -17.42 4.20
C VAL A 149 -16.59 -16.32 4.01
N LEU A 150 -17.00 -15.13 3.56
CA LEU A 150 -16.06 -14.08 3.17
C LEU A 150 -15.34 -13.42 4.34
N ALA A 151 -16.01 -13.21 5.48
CA ALA A 151 -15.38 -12.59 6.65
C ALA A 151 -14.21 -13.43 7.21
N PRO A 152 -14.38 -14.74 7.50
CA PRO A 152 -13.26 -15.56 7.95
C PRO A 152 -12.22 -15.79 6.85
N ALA A 153 -12.63 -15.93 5.57
CA ALA A 153 -11.67 -16.04 4.47
C ALA A 153 -10.76 -14.82 4.37
N PHE A 154 -11.34 -13.61 4.47
CA PHE A 154 -10.56 -12.37 4.52
C PHE A 154 -9.58 -12.38 5.70
N ALA A 155 -10.06 -12.66 6.92
CA ALA A 155 -9.20 -12.67 8.10
C ALA A 155 -8.01 -13.65 7.97
N ILE A 156 -8.26 -14.85 7.45
CA ILE A 156 -7.22 -15.87 7.22
C ILE A 156 -6.23 -15.40 6.16
N PHE A 157 -6.70 -14.93 5.01
CA PHE A 157 -5.83 -14.47 3.93
C PHE A 157 -5.01 -13.25 4.33
N THR A 158 -5.60 -12.29 5.05
CA THR A 158 -4.88 -11.13 5.58
C THR A 158 -3.83 -11.53 6.59
N ALA A 159 -4.10 -12.50 7.47
CA ALA A 159 -3.11 -13.01 8.42
C ALA A 159 -1.90 -13.62 7.70
N PHE A 160 -2.12 -14.43 6.66
CA PHE A 160 -1.02 -14.98 5.84
C PHE A 160 -0.31 -13.91 5.01
N ALA A 161 -1.06 -13.01 4.38
CA ALA A 161 -0.51 -11.92 3.56
C ALA A 161 0.35 -10.97 4.41
N GLY A 162 0.02 -10.78 5.68
CA GLY A 162 0.82 -9.99 6.64
C GLY A 162 2.25 -10.51 6.79
N PHE A 163 2.47 -11.83 6.78
CA PHE A 163 3.82 -12.39 6.81
C PHE A 163 4.60 -12.16 5.52
N GLY A 164 3.92 -12.14 4.37
CA GLY A 164 4.55 -11.87 3.08
C GLY A 164 4.88 -10.39 2.91
N ILE A 165 3.83 -9.57 2.76
CA ILE A 165 3.91 -8.15 2.42
C ILE A 165 4.43 -7.33 3.60
N GLY A 166 3.93 -7.59 4.80
CA GLY A 166 4.23 -6.79 6.00
C GLY A 166 5.52 -7.17 6.72
N ASN A 167 6.02 -8.40 6.53
CA ASN A 167 7.20 -8.89 7.27
C ASN A 167 8.35 -9.32 6.34
N GLY A 168 8.20 -10.44 5.64
CA GLY A 168 9.31 -11.11 4.94
C GLY A 168 9.97 -10.23 3.88
N VAL A 169 9.18 -9.63 2.98
CA VAL A 169 9.70 -8.77 1.90
C VAL A 169 10.40 -7.52 2.46
N GLN A 170 9.85 -6.94 3.53
CA GLN A 170 10.39 -5.73 4.14
C GLN A 170 11.72 -6.01 4.87
N ALA A 171 11.74 -7.03 5.74
CA ALA A 171 12.94 -7.41 6.47
C ALA A 171 14.07 -7.86 5.54
N ASN A 172 13.74 -8.63 4.49
CA ASN A 172 14.71 -9.08 3.50
C ASN A 172 15.34 -7.90 2.74
N SER A 173 14.53 -6.92 2.33
CA SER A 173 15.04 -5.75 1.59
C SER A 173 16.01 -4.90 2.43
N VAL A 174 15.72 -4.73 3.72
CA VAL A 174 16.65 -4.05 4.65
C VAL A 174 17.94 -4.85 4.82
N ALA A 175 17.85 -6.17 5.02
CA ALA A 175 19.02 -7.04 5.16
C ALA A 175 19.91 -7.03 3.91
N LEU A 176 19.33 -7.13 2.72
CA LEU A 176 20.08 -7.05 1.46
C LEU A 176 20.71 -5.68 1.22
N ALA A 177 20.02 -4.59 1.57
CA ALA A 177 20.57 -3.25 1.44
C ALA A 177 21.76 -3.02 2.39
N LEU A 178 21.67 -3.46 3.65
CA LEU A 178 22.76 -3.34 4.61
C LEU A 178 23.94 -4.25 4.25
N HIS A 179 23.66 -5.45 3.76
CA HIS A 179 24.69 -6.36 3.28
C HIS A 179 25.42 -5.79 2.06
N GLY A 180 24.68 -5.32 1.05
CA GLY A 180 25.26 -4.81 -0.20
C GLY A 180 26.08 -3.53 -0.02
N ASN A 181 25.67 -2.63 0.88
CA ASN A 181 26.34 -1.34 1.07
C ASN A 181 27.41 -1.34 2.17
N PHE A 182 27.23 -2.19 3.20
CA PHE A 182 28.06 -2.15 4.42
C PHE A 182 28.61 -3.51 4.84
N ALA A 183 28.40 -4.56 4.03
CA ALA A 183 28.83 -5.94 4.31
C ALA A 183 28.32 -6.51 5.65
N VAL A 184 27.22 -5.97 6.19
CA VAL A 184 26.59 -6.49 7.42
C VAL A 184 25.96 -7.87 7.11
N PRO A 185 26.21 -8.91 7.92
CA PRO A 185 25.56 -10.21 7.75
C PRO A 185 24.03 -10.11 7.84
N VAL A 186 23.33 -10.83 6.97
CA VAL A 186 21.86 -10.79 6.87
C VAL A 186 21.19 -11.33 8.13
N GLU A 187 21.81 -12.31 8.78
CA GLU A 187 21.34 -12.95 10.02
C GLU A 187 21.37 -11.96 11.19
N ILE A 188 22.43 -11.13 11.26
CA ILE A 188 22.56 -10.10 12.28
C ILE A 188 21.49 -9.02 12.07
N THR A 189 21.28 -8.59 10.83
CA THR A 189 20.20 -7.63 10.52
C THR A 189 18.84 -8.19 10.93
N GLY A 190 18.55 -9.43 10.57
CA GLY A 190 17.29 -10.10 10.93
C GLY A 190 17.10 -10.19 12.46
N LEU A 191 18.14 -10.57 13.19
CA LEU A 191 18.09 -10.65 14.66
C LEU A 191 17.82 -9.28 15.31
N VAL A 192 18.51 -8.24 14.87
CA VAL A 192 18.32 -6.88 15.38
C VAL A 192 16.92 -6.37 15.06
N LEU A 193 16.44 -6.56 13.83
CA LEU A 193 15.08 -6.19 13.45
C LEU A 193 14.03 -6.94 14.28
N MET A 194 14.19 -8.25 14.50
CA MET A 194 13.30 -9.05 15.33
C MET A 194 13.19 -8.47 16.74
N VAL A 195 14.31 -8.14 17.38
CA VAL A 195 14.32 -7.57 18.73
C VAL A 195 13.66 -6.19 18.76
N VAL A 196 14.08 -5.29 17.86
CA VAL A 196 13.58 -3.90 17.85
C VAL A 196 12.09 -3.84 17.54
N VAL A 197 11.64 -4.58 16.52
CA VAL A 197 10.21 -4.63 16.14
C VAL A 197 9.41 -5.34 17.23
N GLY A 198 9.93 -6.44 17.80
CA GLY A 198 9.29 -7.16 18.90
C GLY A 198 9.01 -6.27 20.12
N LEU A 199 9.97 -5.41 20.49
CA LEU A 199 9.80 -4.45 21.60
C LEU A 199 8.67 -3.43 21.35
N VAL A 200 8.40 -3.09 20.08
CA VAL A 200 7.29 -2.19 19.71
C VAL A 200 5.96 -2.95 19.75
N LEU A 201 5.90 -4.13 19.13
CA LEU A 201 4.67 -4.92 19.01
C LEU A 201 4.12 -5.41 20.35
N ILE A 202 4.99 -5.78 21.31
CA ILE A 202 4.57 -6.24 22.65
C ILE A 202 3.78 -5.14 23.39
N GLY A 203 4.00 -3.86 23.07
CA GLY A 203 3.27 -2.75 23.69
C GLY A 203 1.86 -2.50 23.13
N GLY A 204 1.40 -3.28 22.16
CA GLY A 204 0.08 -3.13 21.55
C GLY A 204 -0.08 -1.87 20.68
N ILE A 205 -1.32 -1.60 20.26
CA ILE A 205 -1.63 -0.58 19.24
C ILE A 205 -1.19 0.83 19.63
N ARG A 206 -1.27 1.20 20.92
CA ARG A 206 -0.83 2.52 21.39
C ARG A 206 0.67 2.72 21.19
N ARG A 207 1.50 1.73 21.55
CA ARG A 207 2.95 1.81 21.35
C ARG A 207 3.32 1.81 19.86
N ILE A 208 2.63 1.02 19.05
CA ILE A 208 2.81 1.02 17.59
C ILE A 208 2.53 2.41 17.03
N ALA A 209 1.40 3.01 17.43
CA ALA A 209 0.98 4.33 16.99
C ALA A 209 1.94 5.44 17.45
N ASP A 210 2.43 5.39 18.70
CA ASP A 210 3.42 6.35 19.21
C ASP A 210 4.71 6.31 18.38
N VAL A 211 5.26 5.11 18.17
CA VAL A 211 6.47 4.91 17.37
C VAL A 211 6.25 5.34 15.92
N ALA A 212 5.13 4.95 15.30
CA ALA A 212 4.80 5.33 13.93
C ALA A 212 4.66 6.86 13.79
N SER A 213 3.99 7.52 14.74
CA SER A 213 3.78 8.97 14.72
C SER A 213 5.07 9.78 14.86
N MET A 214 6.10 9.20 15.46
CA MET A 214 7.43 9.80 15.55
C MET A 214 8.29 9.48 14.31
N LEU A 215 8.34 8.22 13.89
CA LEU A 215 9.25 7.76 12.83
C LEU A 215 8.77 8.13 11.43
N VAL A 216 7.49 7.94 11.11
CA VAL A 216 6.97 8.10 9.75
C VAL A 216 7.15 9.51 9.20
N PRO A 217 6.83 10.60 9.94
CA PRO A 217 7.08 11.95 9.43
C PRO A 217 8.55 12.19 9.10
N SER A 218 9.46 11.75 9.97
CA SER A 218 10.89 11.91 9.77
C SER A 218 11.39 11.16 8.53
N MET A 219 10.92 9.92 8.34
CA MET A 219 11.24 9.10 7.16
C MET A 219 10.76 9.76 5.87
N ILE A 220 9.51 10.26 5.84
CA ILE A 220 8.94 10.93 4.67
C ILE A 220 9.72 12.20 4.33
N VAL A 221 10.02 13.04 5.32
CA VAL A 221 10.77 14.29 5.11
C VAL A 221 12.17 14.01 4.59
N LEU A 222 12.88 13.02 5.13
CA LEU A 222 14.22 12.65 4.67
C LEU A 222 14.19 12.10 3.24
N TYR A 223 13.27 11.18 2.95
CA TYR A 223 13.15 10.56 1.63
C TYR A 223 12.75 11.58 0.56
N MET A 224 11.66 12.33 0.79
CA MET A 224 11.20 13.35 -0.15
C MET A 224 12.20 14.50 -0.26
N GLY A 225 12.80 14.94 0.84
CA GLY A 225 13.79 16.01 0.84
C GLY A 225 15.02 15.65 0.00
N THR A 226 15.56 14.44 0.17
CA THR A 226 16.68 13.95 -0.64
C THR A 226 16.31 13.86 -2.12
N GLY A 227 15.12 13.33 -2.43
CA GLY A 227 14.62 13.27 -3.81
C GLY A 227 14.46 14.65 -4.44
N LEU A 228 13.90 15.61 -3.70
CA LEU A 228 13.73 17.00 -4.16
C LEU A 228 15.08 17.69 -4.39
N ILE A 229 16.09 17.43 -3.56
CA ILE A 229 17.45 17.93 -3.77
C ILE A 229 18.02 17.37 -5.08
N ILE A 230 17.89 16.07 -5.32
CA ILE A 230 18.36 15.44 -6.57
C ILE A 230 17.64 16.03 -7.80
N LEU A 231 16.32 16.23 -7.71
CA LEU A 231 15.53 16.86 -8.76
C LEU A 231 15.97 18.32 -8.99
N ALA A 232 16.24 19.08 -7.93
CA ALA A 232 16.73 20.46 -8.05
C ALA A 232 18.12 20.52 -8.71
N MET A 233 19.02 19.58 -8.39
CA MET A 233 20.34 19.47 -9.03
C MET A 233 20.24 19.11 -10.52
N ASN A 234 19.17 18.42 -10.92
CA ASN A 234 18.93 17.95 -12.29
C ASN A 234 17.71 18.61 -12.94
N TYR A 235 17.37 19.84 -12.54
CA TYR A 235 16.09 20.46 -12.90
C TYR A 235 15.85 20.55 -14.41
N ALA A 236 16.92 20.70 -15.20
CA ALA A 236 16.86 20.75 -16.67
C ALA A 236 16.38 19.44 -17.32
N ALA A 237 16.59 18.29 -16.65
CA ALA A 237 16.16 16.99 -17.15
C ALA A 237 14.69 16.68 -16.82
N ILE A 238 14.07 17.40 -15.88
CA ILE A 238 12.70 17.12 -15.41
C ILE A 238 11.68 17.14 -16.55
N PRO A 239 11.63 18.16 -17.43
CA PRO A 239 10.64 18.17 -18.51
C PRO A 239 10.78 16.98 -19.45
N GLY A 240 12.01 16.57 -19.77
CA GLY A 240 12.29 15.41 -20.62
C GLY A 240 11.87 14.10 -19.95
N ALA A 241 12.13 13.95 -18.65
CA ALA A 241 11.71 12.77 -17.89
C ALA A 241 10.17 12.65 -17.82
N ILE A 242 9.46 13.76 -17.62
CA ILE A 242 7.98 13.77 -17.64
C ILE A 242 7.48 13.42 -19.04
N ALA A 243 8.03 14.03 -20.09
CA ALA A 243 7.64 13.72 -21.47
C ALA A 243 7.82 12.22 -21.78
N LEU A 244 8.96 11.64 -21.38
CA LEU A 244 9.23 10.21 -21.55
C LEU A 244 8.19 9.33 -20.84
N VAL A 245 7.76 9.70 -19.63
CA VAL A 245 6.71 8.96 -18.89
C VAL A 245 5.40 8.96 -19.67
N PHE A 246 4.96 10.11 -20.18
CA PHE A 246 3.72 10.20 -20.94
C PHE A 246 3.84 9.50 -22.30
N GLU A 247 4.93 9.70 -23.04
CA GLU A 247 5.14 9.06 -24.34
C GLU A 247 5.16 7.53 -24.21
N SER A 248 5.91 7.01 -23.23
CA SER A 248 6.00 5.57 -22.95
C SER A 248 4.71 4.97 -22.40
N ALA A 249 3.82 5.78 -21.83
CA ALA A 249 2.53 5.30 -21.36
C ALA A 249 1.58 4.99 -22.51
N PHE A 250 1.68 5.73 -23.63
CA PHE A 250 0.75 5.61 -24.75
C PHE A 250 1.36 4.96 -26.01
N ASN A 251 2.67 4.82 -26.08
CA ASN A 251 3.38 4.20 -27.20
C ASN A 251 4.32 3.09 -26.72
N PRO A 252 4.52 2.00 -27.50
CA PRO A 252 5.58 1.05 -27.23
C PRO A 252 6.97 1.69 -27.33
N VAL A 253 7.89 1.28 -26.47
CA VAL A 253 9.27 1.81 -26.44
C VAL A 253 10.26 0.67 -26.44
N ALA A 254 11.36 0.82 -27.19
CA ALA A 254 12.44 -0.16 -27.23
C ALA A 254 13.18 -0.26 -25.88
N ALA A 255 13.93 -1.35 -25.70
CA ALA A 255 14.76 -1.55 -24.52
C ALA A 255 15.97 -0.61 -24.58
N GLU A 256 15.88 0.56 -23.95
CA GLU A 256 16.96 1.53 -23.87
C GLU A 256 17.08 2.08 -22.45
N GLY A 257 18.26 2.58 -22.05
CA GLY A 257 18.40 3.36 -20.82
C GLY A 257 18.12 2.61 -19.49
N GLY A 258 18.15 1.28 -19.47
CA GLY A 258 18.10 0.49 -18.22
C GLY A 258 16.74 -0.14 -17.87
N PHE A 259 15.75 -0.10 -18.78
CA PHE A 259 14.51 -0.89 -18.67
C PHE A 259 14.39 -1.91 -19.80
N LEU A 260 13.60 -2.96 -19.58
CA LEU A 260 13.22 -3.91 -20.63
C LEU A 260 12.16 -3.22 -21.50
N GLY A 261 12.41 -3.15 -22.81
CA GLY A 261 11.50 -2.53 -23.77
C GLY A 261 10.05 -2.90 -23.49
N ALA A 262 9.18 -1.91 -23.53
CA ALA A 262 7.87 -2.00 -22.92
C ALA A 262 6.76 -1.77 -23.95
N THR A 263 5.76 -2.63 -23.90
CA THR A 263 4.47 -2.36 -24.56
C THR A 263 3.58 -1.56 -23.61
N VAL A 264 2.60 -0.86 -24.17
CA VAL A 264 1.56 -0.17 -23.39
C VAL A 264 0.87 -1.13 -22.42
N MET A 265 0.67 -2.39 -22.82
CA MET A 265 0.06 -3.39 -21.93
C MET A 265 0.96 -3.78 -20.75
N LEU A 266 2.27 -3.88 -20.97
CA LEU A 266 3.22 -4.12 -19.87
C LEU A 266 3.27 -2.92 -18.92
N ALA A 267 3.28 -1.69 -19.46
CA ALA A 267 3.22 -0.46 -18.67
C ALA A 267 1.97 -0.42 -17.78
N ILE A 268 0.80 -0.73 -18.33
CA ILE A 268 -0.46 -0.80 -17.56
C ILE A 268 -0.39 -1.88 -16.49
N ARG A 269 -0.04 -3.13 -16.86
CA ARG A 269 -0.03 -4.25 -15.92
C ARG A 269 0.90 -3.99 -14.74
N TRP A 270 2.15 -3.61 -15.03
CA TRP A 270 3.16 -3.35 -13.99
C TRP A 270 2.85 -2.08 -13.22
N GLY A 271 2.35 -1.03 -13.87
CA GLY A 271 1.93 0.20 -13.22
C GLY A 271 0.75 -0.02 -12.27
N PHE A 272 -0.26 -0.79 -12.67
CA PHE A 272 -1.40 -1.11 -11.81
C PHE A 272 -0.99 -2.04 -10.67
N ALA A 273 -0.26 -3.12 -10.97
CA ALA A 273 0.18 -4.08 -9.96
C ALA A 273 1.04 -3.41 -8.88
N ARG A 274 2.07 -2.66 -9.28
CA ARG A 274 2.96 -2.00 -8.32
C ARG A 274 2.34 -0.76 -7.69
N GLY A 275 1.43 -0.08 -8.38
CA GLY A 275 0.63 1.01 -7.83
C GLY A 275 -0.29 0.54 -6.70
N ILE A 276 -1.07 -0.52 -6.91
CA ILE A 276 -1.93 -1.13 -5.88
C ILE A 276 -1.10 -1.66 -4.72
N PHE A 277 0.00 -2.36 -5.00
CA PHE A 277 0.91 -2.84 -3.95
C PHE A 277 1.47 -1.69 -3.10
N SER A 278 1.77 -0.55 -3.72
CA SER A 278 2.38 0.61 -3.04
C SER A 278 1.38 1.42 -2.20
N ASN A 279 0.09 1.44 -2.54
CA ASN A 279 -0.90 2.26 -1.84
C ASN A 279 -1.92 1.43 -1.02
N GLU A 280 -1.92 0.11 -1.23
CA GLU A 280 -2.82 -0.89 -0.65
C GLU A 280 -4.32 -0.65 -0.91
N ALA A 281 -4.67 0.14 -1.93
CA ALA A 281 -6.05 0.41 -2.27
C ALA A 281 -6.72 -0.87 -2.81
N GLY A 282 -7.80 -1.30 -2.15
CA GLY A 282 -8.53 -2.50 -2.53
C GLY A 282 -8.00 -3.80 -1.93
N LEU A 283 -6.91 -3.73 -1.13
CA LEU A 283 -6.45 -4.87 -0.32
C LEU A 283 -7.20 -4.95 1.02
N GLY A 284 -7.85 -3.87 1.46
CA GLY A 284 -8.63 -3.80 2.70
C GLY A 284 -7.81 -3.75 4.00
N SER A 285 -6.49 -3.96 3.94
CA SER A 285 -5.57 -3.94 5.09
C SER A 285 -5.49 -2.58 5.78
N ALA A 286 -5.40 -1.50 5.00
CA ALA A 286 -5.22 -0.16 5.54
C ALA A 286 -6.39 0.31 6.43
N ALA A 287 -7.60 -0.22 6.20
CA ALA A 287 -8.78 0.12 6.99
C ALA A 287 -8.79 -0.51 8.39
N ILE A 288 -7.90 -1.47 8.69
CA ILE A 288 -7.78 -2.09 10.01
C ILE A 288 -7.21 -1.09 11.04
N ALA A 289 -6.41 -0.12 10.60
CA ALA A 289 -5.81 0.89 11.47
C ALA A 289 -6.74 2.08 11.79
N HIS A 290 -7.94 2.12 11.20
CA HIS A 290 -8.91 3.22 11.29
C HIS A 290 -10.12 2.83 12.14
#